data_AF-A0AAV4NWS1-F1
#
_entry.id   AF-A0AAV4NWS1-F1
#
_cell.length_a   1.000
_cell.length_b   1.000
_cell.length_c   1.000
_cell.angle_alpha   90.00
_cell.angle_beta   90.00
_cell.angle_gamma   90.00
#
_symmetry.space_group_name_H-M   'P 1'
#
loop_
_entity.id
_entity.type
_entity.pdbx_description
1 polymer ?
#
loop_
_entity_poly.entity_id
_entity_poly.type
_entity_poly.pdbx_seq_one_letter_code
_entity_poly.pdbx_strand_id
1 'polypeptide(L)' 'MLHTRQKPYPCPHSEYRSTQLSHLKKHVASAHTGVFPHNYDLCGKGFHAPGRLRDHAQKKHQETRGSDEPSSQENAP' A
#
# COMPACT_ATOMS: atom_id res chain seq x y z
N MET A 1 20.41 -6.94 -29.57
CA MET A 1 20.03 -7.99 -28.60
C MET A 1 19.00 -7.42 -27.65
N LEU A 2 17.90 -8.13 -27.43
CA LEU A 2 16.71 -7.62 -26.73
C LEU A 2 17.04 -7.11 -25.33
N HIS A 3 16.45 -5.98 -24.97
CA HIS A 3 16.33 -5.52 -23.59
C HIS A 3 15.50 -6.55 -22.83
N THR A 4 16.13 -7.59 -22.28
CA THR A 4 15.47 -8.61 -21.45
C THR A 4 15.02 -7.91 -20.18
N ARG A 5 13.85 -7.25 -20.22
CA ARG A 5 13.16 -6.74 -19.03
C ARG A 5 12.65 -7.93 -18.23
N GLN A 6 13.57 -8.70 -17.69
CA GLN A 6 13.28 -9.75 -16.74
C GLN A 6 12.76 -9.07 -15.50
N LYS A 7 11.43 -8.96 -15.46
CA LYS A 7 10.66 -8.60 -14.28
C LYS A 7 10.29 -9.95 -13.64
N PRO A 8 11.11 -10.46 -12.71
CA PRO A 8 10.93 -11.80 -12.13
C PRO A 8 9.63 -11.94 -11.34
N TYR A 9 8.95 -10.82 -11.03
CA TYR A 9 7.72 -10.81 -10.27
C TYR A 9 6.53 -10.46 -11.18
N PRO A 10 5.92 -11.44 -11.86
CA PRO A 10 4.69 -11.24 -12.60
C PRO A 10 3.46 -11.17 -11.69
N CYS A 11 2.47 -10.38 -12.08
CA CYS A 11 1.16 -10.37 -11.45
C CYS A 11 0.35 -11.60 -11.88
N PRO A 12 -0.31 -12.30 -10.94
CA PRO A 12 -1.17 -13.44 -11.28
C PRO A 12 -2.52 -13.04 -11.87
N HIS A 13 -2.92 -11.77 -11.72
CA HIS A 13 -4.23 -11.27 -12.14
C HIS A 13 -4.16 -10.33 -13.36
N SER A 14 -2.97 -10.00 -13.86
CA SER A 14 -2.79 -9.12 -15.02
C SER A 14 -1.42 -9.29 -15.67
N GLU A 15 -1.21 -8.67 -16.83
CA GLU A 15 0.08 -8.67 -17.53
C GLU A 15 1.15 -7.78 -16.86
N TYR A 16 0.81 -7.13 -15.75
CA TYR A 16 1.76 -6.32 -15.00
C TYR A 16 2.89 -7.18 -14.46
N ARG A 17 4.13 -6.71 -14.62
CA ARG A 17 5.31 -7.35 -14.01
C ARG A 17 6.18 -6.30 -13.35
N SER A 18 6.80 -6.67 -12.24
CA SER A 18 7.69 -5.84 -11.43
C SER A 18 9.09 -6.46 -11.32
N THR A 19 10.09 -5.60 -11.13
CA THR A 19 11.45 -5.99 -10.76
C THR A 19 11.61 -6.26 -9.27
N GLN A 20 10.65 -5.82 -8.45
CA GLN A 20 10.66 -5.98 -6.99
C GLN A 20 9.33 -6.55 -6.47
N LEU A 21 9.41 -7.44 -5.49
CA LEU A 21 8.25 -8.04 -4.84
C LEU A 21 7.37 -7.01 -4.12
N SER A 22 7.99 -5.99 -3.48
CA SER A 22 7.28 -4.92 -2.78
C SER A 22 6.34 -4.13 -3.72
N HIS A 23 6.80 -3.85 -4.93
CA HIS A 23 5.99 -3.20 -5.97
C HIS A 23 4.90 -4.12 -6.51
N LEU A 24 5.18 -5.43 -6.69
CA LEU A 24 4.16 -6.39 -7.10
C LEU A 24 3.04 -6.47 -6.05
N LYS A 25 3.40 -6.59 -4.76
CA LYS A 25 2.43 -6.62 -3.66
C LYS A 25 1.57 -5.36 -3.64
N LYS A 26 2.17 -4.17 -3.79
CA LYS A 26 1.42 -2.89 -3.87
C LYS A 26 0.48 -2.85 -5.08
N HIS A 27 0.93 -3.33 -6.23
CA HIS A 27 0.10 -3.44 -7.43
C HIS A 27 -1.10 -4.36 -7.20
N VAL A 28 -0.88 -5.57 -6.69
CA VAL A 28 -1.97 -6.53 -6.43
C VAL A 28 -2.95 -5.95 -5.41
N ALA A 29 -2.42 -5.36 -4.34
CA ALA A 29 -3.18 -4.74 -3.27
C ALA A 29 -4.17 -3.67 -3.82
N SER A 30 -3.71 -2.76 -4.69
CA SER A 30 -4.56 -1.70 -5.25
C SER A 30 -5.43 -2.13 -6.43
N ALA A 31 -4.84 -2.81 -7.42
CA ALA A 31 -5.48 -3.04 -8.70
C ALA A 31 -6.47 -4.21 -8.68
N HIS A 32 -6.31 -5.14 -7.72
CA HIS A 32 -7.09 -6.37 -7.68
C HIS A 32 -7.84 -6.55 -6.35
N THR A 33 -7.23 -6.22 -5.22
CA THR A 33 -7.89 -6.43 -3.91
C THR A 33 -8.58 -5.19 -3.34
N GLY A 34 -8.20 -3.99 -3.78
CA GLY A 34 -8.65 -2.73 -3.15
C GLY A 34 -8.23 -2.56 -1.69
N VAL A 35 -7.36 -3.44 -1.17
CA VAL A 35 -6.85 -3.38 0.19
C VAL A 35 -5.61 -2.49 0.19
N PHE A 36 -5.64 -1.41 0.94
CA PHE A 36 -4.49 -0.53 1.10
C PHE A 36 -3.99 -0.62 2.54
N PRO A 37 -2.67 -0.80 2.75
CA PRO A 37 -2.13 -0.91 4.11
C PRO A 37 -2.28 0.39 4.91
N HIS A 38 -2.53 1.52 4.23
CA HIS A 38 -2.75 2.81 4.86
C HIS A 38 -3.98 3.46 4.23
N ASN A 39 -5.16 3.19 4.77
CA ASN A 39 -6.40 3.87 4.43
C ASN A 39 -6.64 5.06 5.37
N TYR A 40 -7.33 6.08 4.86
CA TYR A 40 -7.89 7.13 5.68
C TYR A 40 -9.37 6.81 5.91
N ASP A 41 -9.73 6.37 7.13
CA ASP A 41 -11.10 5.94 7.46
C ASP A 41 -12.15 7.01 7.21
N LEU A 42 -11.80 8.29 7.40
CA LEU A 42 -12.75 9.40 7.22
C LEU A 42 -13.19 9.61 5.76
N CYS A 43 -12.41 9.18 4.76
CA CYS A 43 -12.77 9.34 3.35
C CYS A 43 -12.67 8.05 2.52
N GLY A 44 -12.33 6.92 3.16
CA GLY A 44 -12.15 5.62 2.52
C GLY A 44 -10.98 5.57 1.52
N LYS A 45 -10.08 6.57 1.51
CA LYS A 45 -9.01 6.64 0.51
C LYS A 45 -7.78 5.88 0.96
N GLY A 46 -7.38 4.90 0.16
CA GLY A 46 -6.25 4.03 0.41
C GLY A 46 -4.94 4.47 -0.23
N PHE A 47 -3.83 4.31 0.50
CA PHE A 47 -2.47 4.65 0.08
C PHE A 47 -1.50 3.51 0.36
N HIS A 48 -0.47 3.40 -0.49
CA HIS A 48 0.60 2.40 -0.35
C HIS A 48 1.79 2.85 0.49
N ALA A 49 1.78 4.10 0.95
CA ALA A 49 2.86 4.68 1.72
C ALA A 49 2.30 5.66 2.76
N PRO A 50 2.81 5.62 4.00
CA PRO A 50 2.32 6.48 5.08
C PRO A 50 2.61 7.96 4.79
N GLY A 51 3.70 8.27 4.08
CA GLY A 51 4.00 9.64 3.67
C GLY A 51 2.97 10.23 2.69
N ARG A 52 2.39 9.41 1.80
CA ARG A 52 1.33 9.85 0.90
C ARG A 52 0.00 10.02 1.61
N LEU A 53 -0.31 9.13 2.55
CA LEU A 53 -1.47 9.28 3.43
C LEU A 53 -1.38 10.59 4.23
N ARG A 54 -0.21 10.87 4.83
CA ARG A 54 0.02 12.10 5.61
C ARG A 54 -0.15 13.36 4.77
N ASP A 55 0.43 13.40 3.56
CA ASP A 55 0.27 14.54 2.65
C ASP A 55 -1.19 14.72 2.21
N HIS A 56 -1.88 13.61 1.92
CA HIS A 56 -3.31 13.63 1.61
C HIS A 56 -4.15 14.15 2.78
N ALA A 57 -3.95 13.60 3.97
CA ALA A 57 -4.61 14.04 5.19
C ALA A 57 -4.32 15.53 5.38
N GLN A 58 -3.07 15.95 5.54
CA GLN A 58 -2.72 17.35 5.76
C GLN A 58 -3.33 18.34 4.75
N LYS A 59 -3.39 18.00 3.46
CA LYS A 59 -3.93 18.88 2.42
C LYS A 59 -5.46 18.84 2.27
N LYS A 60 -6.08 17.69 2.51
CA LYS A 60 -7.51 17.45 2.24
C LYS A 60 -8.36 17.31 3.50
N HIS A 61 -7.73 16.95 4.60
CA HIS A 61 -8.28 16.68 5.93
C HIS A 61 -7.33 17.31 6.96
N GLN A 62 -7.50 18.60 7.22
CA GLN A 62 -6.63 19.41 8.09
C GLN A 62 -6.70 19.02 9.58
N GLU A 63 -7.00 17.77 9.89
CA GLU A 63 -7.08 17.22 11.25
C GLU A 63 -5.92 16.27 11.52
N THR A 64 -5.23 16.60 12.60
CA THR A 64 -4.02 15.97 13.12
C THR A 64 -4.35 14.83 14.08
N ARG A 65 -3.45 13.83 14.13
CA ARG A 65 -3.20 12.82 15.19
C ARG A 65 -4.00 11.51 15.15
N GLY A 66 -3.28 10.44 15.50
CA GLY A 66 -3.66 9.02 15.49
C GLY A 66 -3.00 8.32 14.29
N SER A 67 -1.79 7.76 14.34
CA SER A 67 -1.09 7.07 15.43
C SER A 67 -1.95 6.03 16.15
N ASP A 68 -2.81 5.32 15.44
CA ASP A 68 -3.34 4.06 15.95
C ASP A 68 -2.59 2.93 15.25
N GLU A 69 -1.37 2.77 15.73
CA GLU A 69 -0.75 1.46 15.85
C GLU A 69 -1.62 0.66 16.82
N PRO A 70 -2.28 -0.44 16.42
CA PRO A 70 -2.56 -1.48 17.37
C PRO A 70 -1.26 -2.29 17.49
N SER A 71 -0.39 -1.90 18.42
CA SER A 71 0.42 -2.89 19.12
C SER A 71 -0.57 -3.83 19.80
N SER A 72 -0.90 -4.91 19.12
CA SER A 72 -1.40 -6.11 19.78
C SER A 72 -0.20 -6.99 20.09
N GLN A 73 0.68 -6.51 20.98
CA GLN A 73 1.30 -7.41 21.95
C GLN A 73 0.26 -7.69 23.03
N GLU A 74 -0.54 -8.74 22.84
CA GLU A 74 -1.18 -9.41 23.96
C GLU A 74 -0.30 -10.60 24.33
N ASN A 75 0.63 -10.33 25.25
CA ASN A 75 1.19 -11.36 26.11
C ASN A 75 0.03 -11.95 26.93
N ALA A 76 -0.09 -13.27 26.96
CA ALA A 76 -0.92 -14.01 27.90
C ALA A 76 -0.07 -15.14 28.51
N PRO A 77 -0.33 -15.52 29.77
CA PRO A 77 0.67 -15.90 30.79
C PRO A 77 1.43 -17.20 30.56
#